data_AF-A0A538AU58-F1
#
_entry.id   AF-A0A538AU58-F1
#
_cell.length_a   1.000
_cell.length_b   1.000
_cell.length_c   1.000
_cell.angle_alpha   90.00
_cell.angle_beta   90.00
_cell.angle_gamma   90.00
#
_symmetry.space_group_name_H-M   'P 1'
#
loop_
_entity.id
_entity.type
_entity.pdbx_description
1 polymer ?
#
loop_
_entity_poly.entity_id
_entity_poly.type
_entity_poly.pdbx_seq_one_letter_code
_entity_poly.pdbx_strand_id
1 'polypeptide(L)' 'RCPYKGQARYWSATAGDTTVEDAAWSYTYPLPAVSTIAGHVCFFQERVDEIWVDGEQVERPQTPWSSRK' A
#
# COMPACT_ATOMS: atom_id res chain seq x y z
N ARG A 1 -6.67 -6.50 -11.58
CA ARG A 1 -6.76 -7.82 -10.89
C ARG A 1 -5.41 -8.52 -11.02
N CYS A 2 -4.82 -9.02 -9.93
CA CYS A 2 -3.55 -9.75 -9.94
C CYS A 2 -3.80 -11.26 -10.15
N PRO A 3 -3.04 -11.95 -11.02
CA PRO A 3 -3.22 -13.38 -11.26
C PRO A 3 -2.83 -14.25 -10.05
N TYR A 4 -1.93 -13.76 -9.19
CA TYR A 4 -1.41 -14.53 -8.04
C TYR A 4 -2.12 -14.21 -6.72
N LYS A 5 -2.66 -12.99 -6.57
CA LYS A 5 -3.20 -12.50 -5.29
C LYS A 5 -4.70 -12.19 -5.32
N GLY A 6 -5.30 -12.11 -6.51
CA GLY A 6 -6.72 -11.80 -6.67
C GLY A 6 -6.98 -10.31 -6.87
N GLN A 7 -8.12 -9.83 -6.37
CA GLN A 7 -8.56 -8.45 -6.54
C GLN A 7 -8.14 -7.60 -5.33
N ALA A 8 -7.38 -6.54 -5.59
CA ALA A 8 -7.09 -5.52 -4.59
C ALA A 8 -8.21 -4.49 -4.55
N ARG A 9 -8.48 -3.97 -3.36
CA ARG A 9 -9.25 -2.73 -3.12
C ARG A 9 -8.28 -1.65 -2.70
N TYR A 10 -8.46 -0.45 -3.23
CA TYR A 10 -7.62 0.70 -2.96
C TYR A 10 -8.42 1.76 -2.20
N TRP A 11 -7.73 2.51 -1.35
CA TRP A 11 -8.25 3.67 -0.64
C TRP A 11 -7.28 4.83 -0.80
N SER A 12 -7.83 5.99 -1.14
CA SER A 12 -7.13 7.28 -1.08
C SER A 12 -7.31 7.88 0.32
N ALA A 13 -6.32 8.63 0.77
CA ALA A 13 -6.34 9.30 2.08
C ALA A 13 -6.28 10.81 1.90
N THR A 14 -7.14 11.53 2.61
CA THR A 14 -7.14 13.00 2.63
C THR A 14 -6.81 13.48 4.04
N ALA A 15 -5.79 14.33 4.14
CA ALA A 15 -5.35 14.96 5.38
C ALA A 15 -5.19 16.48 5.13
N GLY A 16 -6.10 17.27 5.69
CA GLY A 16 -6.21 18.69 5.37
C GLY A 16 -6.45 18.88 3.87
N ASP A 17 -5.63 19.70 3.23
CA ASP A 17 -5.70 19.99 1.79
C ASP A 17 -4.91 19.01 0.92
N THR A 18 -4.29 17.98 1.52
CA THR A 18 -3.50 16.98 0.79
C THR A 18 -4.28 15.69 0.63
N THR A 19 -4.47 15.27 -0.61
CA THR A 19 -4.99 13.93 -0.95
C THR A 19 -3.85 13.08 -1.52
N VAL A 20 -3.67 11.90 -0.95
CA VAL A 20 -2.79 10.85 -1.46
C VAL A 20 -3.66 9.79 -2.13
N GLU A 21 -3.61 9.76 -3.46
CA GLU A 21 -4.35 8.78 -4.25
C GLU A 21 -3.77 7.38 -4.09
N ASP A 22 -4.65 6.37 -4.00
CA ASP A 22 -4.28 4.96 -3.83
C ASP A 22 -3.27 4.73 -2.69
N ALA A 23 -3.39 5.50 -1.61
CA ALA A 23 -2.47 5.51 -0.48
C ALA A 23 -2.31 4.12 0.17
N ALA A 24 -3.39 3.34 0.21
CA ALA A 24 -3.39 2.00 0.76
C ALA A 24 -4.19 1.03 -0.10
N TRP A 25 -3.88 -0.26 0.00
CA TRP A 25 -4.69 -1.31 -0.59
C TRP A 25 -4.75 -2.56 0.26
N SER A 26 -5.72 -3.43 -0.02
CA SER A 26 -5.85 -4.74 0.61
C SER A 26 -6.44 -5.76 -0.36
N TYR A 27 -6.11 -7.03 -0.14
CA TYR A 27 -6.81 -8.15 -0.75
C TYR A 27 -7.86 -8.66 0.24
N THR A 28 -9.11 -8.20 0.09
CA THR A 28 -10.23 -8.64 0.96
C THR A 28 -10.54 -10.12 0.79
N TYR A 29 -10.49 -10.59 -0.47
CA TYR A 29 -10.75 -11.98 -0.84
C TYR A 29 -9.59 -12.47 -1.72
N PRO A 30 -8.43 -12.78 -1.12
CA PRO A 30 -7.26 -13.26 -1.86
C PRO A 30 -7.49 -14.69 -2.39
N LEU A 31 -6.63 -15.12 -3.32
CA LEU A 31 -6.65 -16.52 -3.77
C LEU A 31 -6.22 -17.48 -2.62
N PRO A 32 -6.68 -18.75 -2.60
CA PRO A 32 -6.42 -19.67 -1.50
C PRO A 32 -4.93 -19.86 -1.16
N ALA A 33 -4.05 -19.82 -2.15
CA ALA A 33 -2.61 -19.96 -1.99
C ALA A 33 -1.95 -18.84 -1.17
N VAL A 34 -2.62 -17.68 -1.03
CA VAL A 34 -2.15 -16.52 -0.26
C VAL A 34 -3.22 -16.04 0.72
N SER A 35 -4.03 -16.95 1.26
CA SER A 35 -5.13 -16.61 2.18
C SER A 35 -4.67 -15.87 3.44
N THR A 36 -3.41 -16.04 3.85
CA THR A 36 -2.82 -15.42 5.03
C THR A 36 -2.77 -13.89 4.97
N ILE A 37 -2.78 -13.28 3.78
CA ILE A 37 -2.78 -11.82 3.62
C ILE A 37 -4.18 -11.21 3.63
N ALA A 38 -5.23 -12.03 3.83
CA ALA A 38 -6.61 -11.56 3.79
C ALA A 38 -6.83 -10.40 4.78
N GLY A 39 -7.40 -9.30 4.29
CA GLY A 39 -7.71 -8.12 5.09
C GLY A 39 -6.51 -7.31 5.59
N HIS A 40 -5.27 -7.73 5.29
CA HIS A 40 -4.09 -6.94 5.64
C HIS A 40 -4.02 -5.69 4.76
N VAL A 41 -3.59 -4.58 5.35
CA VAL A 41 -3.42 -3.31 4.66
C VAL A 41 -1.97 -3.17 4.21
N CYS A 42 -1.78 -2.70 2.98
CA CYS A 42 -0.49 -2.47 2.37
C CYS A 42 -0.36 -1.01 1.93
N PHE A 43 0.87 -0.50 1.95
CA PHE A 43 1.21 0.87 1.56
C PHE A 43 2.37 0.84 0.56
N PHE A 44 2.43 1.84 -0.32
CA PHE A 44 3.58 2.04 -1.20
C PHE A 44 4.64 2.81 -0.44
N GLN A 45 5.68 2.12 -0.01
CA GLN A 45 6.77 2.70 0.76
C GLN A 45 7.42 3.88 0.03
N GLU A 46 7.47 3.80 -1.29
CA GLU A 46 8.07 4.82 -2.15
C GLU A 46 7.17 6.02 -2.46
N ARG A 47 5.87 5.98 -2.09
CA ARG A 47 4.90 7.05 -2.41
C ARG A 47 4.45 7.89 -1.22
N VAL A 48 4.79 7.47 -0.01
CA VAL A 48 4.56 8.24 1.22
C VAL A 48 5.81 9.05 1.59
N ASP A 49 5.64 10.08 2.40
CA ASP A 49 6.76 10.92 2.83
C ASP A 49 7.62 10.18 3.86
N GLU A 50 6.99 9.51 4.83
CA GLU A 50 7.66 8.79 5.91
C GLU A 50 6.89 7.54 6.33
N ILE A 51 7.62 6.49 6.72
CA ILE A 51 7.08 5.30 7.40
C ILE A 51 7.88 5.08 8.67
N TRP A 52 7.15 4.83 9.76
CA TRP A 52 7.71 4.53 11.07
C TRP A 52 7.18 3.18 11.53
N VAL A 53 8.07 2.27 11.92
CA VAL A 53 7.74 0.96 12.46
C VAL A 53 8.37 0.85 13.84
N ASP A 54 7.54 0.67 14.86
CA ASP A 54 8.00 0.56 16.27
C ASP A 54 8.91 1.72 16.72
N GLY A 55 8.69 2.91 16.16
CA GLY A 55 9.48 4.13 16.45
C GLY A 55 10.73 4.30 15.59
N GLU A 56 11.04 3.35 14.71
CA GLU A 56 12.16 3.42 13.77
C GLU A 56 11.69 3.88 12.39
N GLN A 57 12.36 4.87 11.82
CA GLN A 57 12.07 5.33 10.47
C GLN A 57 12.58 4.31 9.44
N VAL A 58 11.69 3.88 8.55
CA VAL A 58 12.03 2.98 7.46
C VAL A 58 12.55 3.79 6.27
N GLU A 59 13.71 3.41 5.72
CA GLU A 59 14.30 4.06 4.54
C GLU A 59 13.33 4.01 3.35
N ARG A 60 13.18 5.13 2.64
CA ARG A 60 12.36 5.19 1.43
C ARG A 60 13.15 4.64 0.23
N PRO A 61 12.75 3.49 -0.35
CA PRO A 61 13.48 2.90 -1.46
C PRO A 61 13.26 3.71 -2.74
N GLN A 62 14.30 3.79 -3.57
CA GLN A 62 14.21 4.31 -4.93
C GLN A 62 13.90 3.15 -5.88
N THR A 63 12.70 3.16 -6.44
CA THR A 63 12.16 2.15 -7.35
C THR A 63 11.61 2.82 -8.62
N PRO A 64 11.37 2.06 -9.70
CA PRO A 64 10.69 2.60 -10.89
C PRO A 64 9.29 3.18 -10.63
N TRP A 65 8.69 2.92 -9.46
CA TRP A 65 7.35 3.39 -9.08
C TRP A 65 7.35 4.50 -8.02
N SER A 66 8.54 5.07 -7.75
CA SER A 66 8.74 6.13 -6.75
C SER A 66 8.23 7.50 -7.18
N SER A 67 7.94 7.70 -8.46
CA SER A 67 7.26 8.93 -8.92
C SER A 67 5.83 8.95 -8.40
N ARG A 68 5.44 10.06 -7.75
CA ARG A 68 4.03 10.35 -7.50
C ARG A 68 3.35 10.60 -8.85
N LYS A 69 2.26 9.89 -9.10
CA LYS A 69 1.34 10.24 -10.19
C LYS A 69 0.51 11.45 -9.77
#